data_AF-A0A9D2K0G4-F1
#
_entry.id   AF-A0A9D2K0G4-F1
#
_cell.length_a   1.000
_cell.length_b   1.000
_cell.length_c   1.000
_cell.angle_alpha   90.00
_cell.angle_beta   90.00
_cell.angle_gamma   90.00
#
_symmetry.space_group_name_H-M   'P 1'
#
loop_
_entity.id
_entity.type
_entity.pdbx_description
1 polymer ?
#
loop_
_entity_poly.entity_id
_entity_poly.type
_entity_poly.pdbx_seq_one_letter_code
_entity_poly.pdbx_strand_id
1 'polypeptide(L)'
;MQVFFLAERPCILTLGGATLGVVDTFERSVELDPADRTLCTLSPLGEYLPFSFCIDEDFLLAPPPGITLYHLNGKRSAALFAGGFARTDQSLKVLRQERLGGARLTLLRQGKLLLDLETEEGFRLIELPDALEESTFFVQDSGFLLRAPNAFALLSRQGEIVVQAEGRIVETGDILRAEVPFHDSRGHTALCEWKNGELVSCTLRTARDPVPATFALAFFESVLLGLDASPFLSPGLEADALREYLGDFRSVVLTEEESRVGLVYPRRERVFDVRYFSVETDGGRVCNIIPAG
;
A
#
# COMPACT_ATOMS: atom_id res chain seq x y z
N MET A 1 14.94 -19.25 -9.42
CA MET A 1 14.08 -18.04 -9.43
C MET A 1 14.57 -17.13 -8.32
N GLN A 2 14.84 -15.86 -8.60
CA GLN A 2 15.28 -14.92 -7.55
C GLN A 2 14.09 -14.45 -6.73
N VAL A 3 14.11 -14.63 -5.41
CA VAL A 3 13.05 -14.15 -4.52
C VAL A 3 13.59 -13.05 -3.63
N PHE A 4 12.95 -11.89 -3.64
CA PHE A 4 13.23 -10.76 -2.75
C PHE A 4 12.24 -10.79 -1.58
N PHE A 5 12.74 -10.58 -0.37
CA PHE A 5 11.94 -10.62 0.85
C PHE A 5 11.84 -9.22 1.45
N LEU A 6 10.61 -8.80 1.71
CA LEU A 6 10.24 -7.52 2.31
C LEU A 6 9.22 -7.81 3.43
N ALA A 7 9.19 -6.95 4.44
CA ALA A 7 8.23 -7.07 5.52
C ALA A 7 7.86 -5.69 6.06
N GLU A 8 6.62 -5.55 6.54
CA GLU A 8 6.09 -4.36 7.22
C GLU A 8 6.91 -4.00 8.47
N ARG A 9 7.53 -5.01 9.09
CA ARG A 9 8.34 -4.86 10.31
C ARG A 9 9.65 -5.64 10.15
N PRO A 10 10.73 -5.26 10.84
CA PRO A 10 11.95 -6.05 10.88
C PRO A 10 11.65 -7.51 11.24
N CYS A 11 12.02 -8.44 10.37
CA CYS A 11 11.78 -9.88 10.54
C CYS A 11 13.05 -10.69 10.37
N ILE A 12 13.26 -11.71 11.21
CA ILE A 12 14.27 -12.74 10.95
C ILE A 12 13.75 -13.65 9.84
N LEU A 13 14.53 -13.79 8.77
CA LEU A 13 14.26 -14.69 7.65
C LEU A 13 14.96 -16.03 7.88
N THR A 14 14.18 -17.10 7.86
CA THR A 14 14.67 -18.49 7.90
C THR A 14 14.15 -19.26 6.70
N LEU A 15 15.05 -19.87 5.91
CA LEU A 15 14.72 -20.71 4.75
C LEU A 15 15.28 -22.12 4.97
N GLY A 16 14.45 -23.15 4.83
CA GLY A 16 14.87 -24.55 4.96
C GLY A 16 15.50 -24.88 6.33
N GLY A 17 15.18 -24.11 7.36
CA GLY A 17 15.77 -24.22 8.70
C GLY A 17 17.05 -23.40 8.91
N ALA A 18 17.60 -22.75 7.88
CA ALA A 18 18.76 -21.86 7.99
C ALA A 18 18.34 -20.40 8.15
N THR A 19 18.85 -19.72 9.19
CA THR A 19 18.64 -18.28 9.38
C THR A 19 19.53 -17.50 8.43
N LEU A 20 18.92 -16.67 7.57
CA LEU A 20 19.61 -15.90 6.53
C LEU A 20 19.83 -14.43 6.90
N GLY A 21 19.26 -13.98 8.02
CA GLY A 21 19.45 -12.64 8.56
C GLY A 21 18.13 -11.92 8.82
N VAL A 22 18.18 -10.59 8.86
CA VAL A 22 17.01 -9.73 9.07
C VAL A 22 16.59 -9.12 7.73
N VAL A 23 15.27 -9.11 7.50
CA VAL A 23 14.55 -8.37 6.47
C VAL A 23 14.03 -7.09 7.12
N ASP A 24 14.71 -5.98 6.86
CA ASP A 24 14.49 -4.69 7.52
C ASP A 24 14.69 -3.52 6.55
N THR A 25 13.71 -3.25 5.69
CA THR A 25 13.77 -2.21 4.62
C THR A 25 14.93 -2.33 3.62
N PHE A 26 15.94 -3.17 3.89
CA PHE A 26 17.00 -3.57 3.00
C PHE A 26 16.61 -4.85 2.26
N GLU A 27 16.94 -4.90 0.97
CA GLU A 27 16.64 -6.06 0.14
C GLU A 27 17.46 -7.27 0.59
N ARG A 28 16.75 -8.33 0.99
CA ARG A 28 17.31 -9.69 1.08
C ARG A 28 16.77 -10.48 -0.08
N SER A 29 17.65 -11.15 -0.80
CA SER A 29 17.21 -12.01 -1.89
C SER A 29 17.99 -13.31 -1.97
N VAL A 30 17.31 -14.35 -2.44
CA VAL A 30 17.83 -15.72 -2.54
C VAL A 30 17.34 -16.32 -3.84
N GLU A 31 18.20 -17.10 -4.50
CA GLU A 31 17.77 -17.93 -5.62
C GLU A 31 17.16 -19.24 -5.08
N LEU A 32 15.91 -19.50 -5.45
CA LEU A 32 15.15 -20.68 -5.05
C LEU A 32 14.61 -21.41 -6.27
N ASP A 33 14.52 -22.74 -6.18
CA ASP A 33 13.71 -23.55 -7.07
C ASP A 33 12.35 -23.84 -6.40
N PRO A 34 11.21 -23.38 -6.96
CA PRO A 34 9.88 -23.72 -6.42
C PRO A 34 9.63 -25.23 -6.30
N ALA A 35 10.32 -26.05 -7.09
CA ALA A 35 10.23 -27.51 -6.97
C ALA A 35 10.78 -28.05 -5.64
N ASP A 36 11.67 -27.31 -4.98
CA ASP A 36 12.26 -27.70 -3.68
C ASP A 36 11.28 -27.51 -2.51
N ARG A 37 10.18 -26.76 -2.72
CA ARG A 37 9.15 -26.48 -1.70
C ARG A 37 9.75 -25.95 -0.39
N THR A 38 10.69 -25.02 -0.51
CA THR A 38 11.47 -24.51 0.62
C THR A 38 10.55 -23.89 1.68
N LEU A 39 10.63 -24.39 2.92
CA LEU A 39 9.94 -23.76 4.06
C LEU A 39 10.56 -22.40 4.34
N CYS A 40 9.75 -21.35 4.23
CA CYS A 40 10.07 -19.99 4.59
C CYS A 40 9.38 -19.64 5.90
N THR A 41 10.14 -19.08 6.84
CA THR A 41 9.63 -18.49 8.07
C THR A 41 10.12 -17.06 8.20
N LEU A 42 9.18 -16.12 8.36
CA LEU A 42 9.42 -14.71 8.67
C LEU A 42 8.98 -14.47 10.11
N SER A 43 9.97 -14.30 10.99
CA SER A 43 9.76 -14.09 12.43
C SER A 43 9.94 -12.61 12.78
N PRO A 44 8.86 -11.84 12.95
CA PRO A 44 8.94 -10.42 13.30
C PRO A 44 9.66 -10.21 14.63
N LEU A 45 10.48 -9.16 14.71
CA LEU A 45 11.09 -8.74 15.97
C LEU A 45 10.01 -8.17 16.89
N GLY A 46 10.04 -8.56 18.16
CA GLY A 46 9.07 -8.15 19.18
C GLY A 46 7.97 -9.18 19.43
N GLU A 47 6.84 -8.74 19.98
CA GLU A 47 5.74 -9.59 20.44
C GLU A 47 4.73 -9.89 19.33
N TYR A 48 5.20 -10.54 18.26
CA TYR A 48 4.38 -10.90 17.10
C TYR A 48 4.56 -12.37 16.72
N LEU A 49 3.52 -12.96 16.14
CA LEU A 49 3.51 -14.33 15.63
C LEU A 49 4.24 -14.38 14.27
N PRO A 50 5.03 -15.44 14.01
CA PRO A 50 5.71 -15.61 12.74
C PRO A 50 4.73 -16.05 11.63
N PHE A 51 5.11 -15.76 10.38
CA PHE A 51 4.52 -16.42 9.22
C PHE A 51 5.42 -17.55 8.75
N SER A 52 4.84 -18.73 8.53
CA SER A 52 5.53 -19.90 7.98
C SER A 52 4.73 -20.48 6.82
N PHE A 53 5.38 -20.67 5.67
CA PHE A 53 4.77 -21.19 4.45
C PHE A 53 5.83 -21.82 3.54
N CYS A 54 5.43 -22.72 2.66
CA CYS A 54 6.33 -23.27 1.65
C CYS A 54 6.33 -22.38 0.40
N ILE A 55 7.51 -22.10 -0.15
CA ILE A 55 7.65 -21.43 -1.45
C ILE A 55 7.67 -22.53 -2.52
N ASP A 56 6.52 -22.76 -3.14
CA ASP A 56 6.32 -23.68 -4.25
C ASP A 56 5.52 -23.03 -5.40
N GLU A 57 5.17 -23.80 -6.43
CA GLU A 57 4.43 -23.27 -7.60
C GLU A 57 3.04 -22.73 -7.23
N ASP A 58 2.34 -23.37 -6.28
CA ASP A 58 1.02 -22.93 -5.83
C ASP A 58 1.11 -21.62 -5.05
N PHE A 59 2.13 -21.48 -4.21
CA PHE A 59 2.42 -20.23 -3.51
C PHE A 59 2.55 -19.04 -4.47
N LEU A 60 3.23 -19.22 -5.61
CA LEU A 60 3.42 -18.15 -6.62
C LEU A 60 2.13 -17.71 -7.33
N LEU A 61 1.07 -18.52 -7.23
CA LEU A 61 -0.24 -18.26 -7.82
C LEU A 61 -1.27 -17.79 -6.79
N ALA A 62 -1.12 -18.20 -5.54
CA ALA A 62 -2.07 -17.98 -4.45
C ALA A 62 -1.34 -17.96 -3.09
N PRO A 63 -0.64 -16.85 -2.74
CA PRO A 63 0.04 -16.75 -1.47
C PRO A 63 -0.95 -16.72 -0.30
N PRO A 64 -0.55 -17.20 0.90
CA PRO A 64 -1.40 -17.19 2.08
C PRO A 64 -1.74 -15.76 2.53
N PRO A 65 -2.80 -15.57 3.34
CA PRO A 65 -3.11 -14.27 3.93
C PRO A 65 -1.90 -13.67 4.66
N GLY A 66 -1.72 -12.36 4.55
CA GLY A 66 -0.57 -11.64 5.09
C GLY A 66 0.65 -11.62 4.17
N ILE A 67 0.65 -12.36 3.06
CA ILE A 67 1.74 -12.36 2.07
C ILE A 67 1.25 -11.81 0.74
N THR A 68 1.93 -10.78 0.24
CA THR A 68 1.71 -10.20 -1.09
C THR A 68 2.87 -10.52 -2.02
N LEU A 69 2.57 -10.92 -3.25
CA LEU A 69 3.55 -11.25 -4.27
C LEU A 69 3.55 -10.27 -5.43
N TYR A 70 4.75 -9.91 -5.86
CA TYR A 70 5.03 -9.06 -7.00
C TYR A 70 5.93 -9.82 -7.97
N HIS A 71 5.39 -10.25 -9.11
CA HIS A 71 6.18 -10.84 -10.19
C HIS A 71 6.91 -9.72 -10.93
N LEU A 72 8.24 -9.72 -10.87
CA LEU A 72 9.07 -8.67 -11.45
C LEU A 72 9.35 -9.03 -12.92
N ASN A 73 8.70 -8.35 -13.88
CA ASN A 73 8.91 -8.63 -15.30
C ASN A 73 10.35 -8.25 -15.70
N GLY A 74 11.06 -9.20 -16.31
CA GLY A 74 12.43 -9.02 -16.80
C GLY A 74 13.38 -10.16 -16.44
N LYS A 75 13.16 -10.79 -15.28
CA LYS A 75 13.90 -11.97 -14.80
C LYS A 75 12.90 -12.92 -14.15
N ARG A 76 13.18 -14.23 -14.08
CA ARG A 76 12.39 -15.17 -13.27
C ARG A 76 12.57 -14.81 -11.79
N SER A 77 11.87 -13.76 -11.36
CA SER A 77 12.04 -13.13 -10.07
C SER A 77 10.72 -12.64 -9.50
N ALA A 78 10.58 -12.73 -8.18
CA ALA A 78 9.43 -12.23 -7.46
C ALA A 78 9.87 -11.51 -6.18
N ALA A 79 9.17 -10.44 -5.82
CA ALA A 79 9.25 -9.87 -4.49
C ALA A 79 8.06 -10.32 -3.65
N LEU A 80 8.35 -10.67 -2.40
CA LEU A 80 7.41 -11.09 -1.39
C LEU A 80 7.38 -10.05 -0.29
N PHE A 81 6.19 -9.51 -0.01
CA PHE A 81 5.96 -8.61 1.10
C PHE A 81 5.10 -9.29 2.17
N ALA A 82 5.60 -9.36 3.39
CA ALA A 82 4.85 -9.86 4.55
C ALA A 82 4.35 -8.72 5.43
N GLY A 83 3.05 -8.70 5.73
CA GLY A 83 2.42 -7.70 6.59
C GLY A 83 1.18 -8.23 7.32
N GLY A 84 0.66 -7.44 8.23
CA GLY A 84 -0.50 -7.81 9.05
C GLY A 84 -0.18 -8.90 10.08
N PHE A 85 1.03 -8.87 10.64
CA PHE A 85 1.44 -9.79 11.70
C PHE A 85 0.54 -9.65 12.93
N ALA A 86 0.03 -10.76 13.44
CA ALA A 86 -0.71 -10.77 14.69
C ALA A 86 0.25 -10.72 15.89
N ARG A 87 -0.14 -10.06 16.97
CA ARG A 87 0.61 -10.05 18.23
C ARG A 87 0.60 -11.42 18.90
N THR A 88 1.62 -11.71 19.71
CA THR A 88 1.64 -12.94 20.52
C THR A 88 0.56 -12.94 21.59
N ASP A 89 0.22 -11.77 22.15
CA ASP A 89 -0.92 -11.62 23.05
C ASP A 89 -2.24 -11.68 22.26
N GLN A 90 -2.95 -12.78 22.47
CA GLN A 90 -4.26 -13.08 21.88
C GLN A 90 -5.42 -12.84 22.86
N SER A 91 -5.15 -12.22 24.01
CA SER A 91 -6.20 -11.81 24.93
C SER A 91 -7.07 -10.70 24.32
N LEU A 92 -8.35 -10.69 24.66
CA LEU A 92 -9.26 -9.64 24.23
C LEU A 92 -9.08 -8.41 25.11
N LYS A 93 -8.72 -7.30 24.48
CA LYS A 93 -8.58 -5.99 25.12
C LYS A 93 -9.44 -4.96 24.41
N VAL A 94 -10.47 -4.46 25.08
CA VAL A 94 -11.24 -3.30 24.57
C VAL A 94 -10.40 -2.05 24.78
N LEU A 95 -10.14 -1.32 23.70
CA LEU A 95 -9.34 -0.09 23.71
C LEU A 95 -10.23 1.14 23.81
N ARG A 96 -11.36 1.14 23.09
CA ARG A 96 -12.35 2.21 23.10
C ARG A 96 -13.72 1.66 22.72
N GLN A 97 -14.77 2.20 23.32
CA GLN A 97 -16.15 1.90 22.94
C GLN A 97 -17.00 3.15 23.04
N GLU A 98 -17.72 3.48 21.98
CA GLU A 98 -18.61 4.64 21.96
C GLU A 98 -19.90 4.33 21.19
N ARG A 99 -20.97 5.06 21.53
CA ARG A 99 -22.22 5.05 20.76
C ARG A 99 -22.37 6.37 20.04
N LEU A 100 -22.42 6.33 18.72
CA LEU A 100 -22.50 7.53 17.88
C LEU A 100 -23.25 7.20 16.58
N GLY A 101 -24.05 8.16 16.09
CA GLY A 101 -24.72 8.02 14.80
C GLY A 101 -25.61 6.78 14.63
N GLY A 102 -26.26 6.32 15.71
CA GLY A 102 -27.11 5.13 15.69
C GLY A 102 -26.36 3.78 15.76
N ALA A 103 -25.04 3.80 15.93
CA ALA A 103 -24.21 2.61 16.02
C ALA A 103 -23.42 2.55 17.33
N ARG A 104 -23.00 1.33 17.71
CA ARG A 104 -21.96 1.10 18.72
C ARG A 104 -20.68 0.70 18.00
N LEU A 105 -19.61 1.46 18.24
CA LEU A 105 -18.28 1.19 17.73
C LEU A 105 -17.40 0.75 18.90
N THR A 106 -16.80 -0.42 18.80
CA THR A 106 -15.88 -0.98 19.78
C THR A 106 -14.54 -1.26 19.12
N LEU A 107 -13.55 -0.42 19.36
CA LEU A 107 -12.17 -0.70 18.98
C LEU A 107 -11.55 -1.60 20.03
N LEU A 108 -11.11 -2.77 19.59
CA LEU A 108 -10.55 -3.80 20.44
C LEU A 108 -9.33 -4.43 19.80
N ARG A 109 -8.57 -5.18 20.59
CA ARG A 109 -7.43 -5.94 20.12
C ARG A 109 -7.49 -7.36 20.62
N GLN A 110 -7.21 -8.27 19.70
CA GLN A 110 -7.09 -9.70 19.95
C GLN A 110 -6.13 -10.27 18.90
N GLY A 111 -4.83 -10.24 19.18
CA GLY A 111 -3.78 -10.47 18.19
C GLY A 111 -3.66 -9.33 17.17
N LYS A 112 -4.76 -8.94 16.53
CA LYS A 112 -4.86 -7.80 15.60
C LYS A 112 -5.74 -6.70 16.16
N LEU A 113 -5.64 -5.51 15.58
CA LEU A 113 -6.58 -4.43 15.83
C LEU A 113 -7.89 -4.68 15.07
N LEU A 114 -9.00 -4.62 15.79
CA LEU A 114 -10.33 -4.93 15.27
C LEU A 114 -11.30 -3.82 15.66
N LEU A 115 -12.22 -3.49 14.76
CA LEU A 115 -13.38 -2.68 15.06
C LEU A 115 -14.64 -3.53 14.95
N ASP A 116 -15.32 -3.68 16.07
CA ASP A 116 -16.70 -4.14 16.10
C ASP A 116 -17.63 -2.94 15.85
N LEU A 117 -18.41 -3.03 14.77
CA LEU A 117 -19.46 -2.10 14.41
C LEU A 117 -20.82 -2.81 14.53
N GLU A 118 -21.61 -2.36 15.49
CA GLU A 118 -22.97 -2.82 15.70
C GLU A 118 -23.97 -1.71 15.36
N THR A 119 -24.91 -2.03 14.48
CA THR A 119 -25.98 -1.16 13.99
C THR A 119 -27.32 -1.88 14.14
N GLU A 120 -28.43 -1.20 13.82
CA GLU A 120 -29.75 -1.87 13.73
C GLU A 120 -29.79 -2.97 12.66
N GLU A 121 -28.96 -2.86 11.62
CA GLU A 121 -28.87 -3.84 10.53
C GLU A 121 -28.03 -5.07 10.90
N GLY A 122 -27.27 -5.00 11.99
CA GLY A 122 -26.49 -6.13 12.51
C GLY A 122 -25.08 -5.76 12.97
N PHE A 123 -24.23 -6.78 13.00
CA PHE A 123 -22.88 -6.75 13.57
C PHE A 123 -21.83 -7.03 12.50
N ARG A 124 -20.74 -6.26 12.50
CA ARG A 124 -19.59 -6.41 11.60
C ARG A 124 -18.29 -6.31 12.40
N LEU A 125 -17.36 -7.22 12.16
CA LEU A 125 -16.01 -7.16 12.70
C LEU A 125 -15.03 -6.83 11.58
N ILE A 126 -14.29 -5.73 11.73
CA ILE A 126 -13.43 -5.16 10.69
C ILE A 126 -11.99 -5.20 11.20
N GLU A 127 -11.08 -5.80 10.45
CA GLU A 127 -9.65 -5.73 10.75
C GLU A 127 -9.10 -4.37 10.35
N LEU A 128 -8.34 -3.74 11.26
CA LEU A 128 -7.75 -2.42 11.06
C LEU A 128 -6.22 -2.50 11.18
N PRO A 129 -5.46 -1.62 10.49
CA PRO A 129 -4.03 -1.50 10.71
C PRO A 129 -3.71 -0.99 12.12
N ASP A 130 -2.59 -1.44 12.69
CA ASP A 130 -2.09 -1.02 14.02
C ASP A 130 -1.99 0.50 14.19
N ALA A 131 -1.76 1.24 13.10
CA ALA A 131 -1.69 2.70 13.10
C ALA A 131 -2.98 3.38 13.59
N LEU A 132 -4.11 2.67 13.60
CA LEU A 132 -5.41 3.16 14.07
C LEU A 132 -5.70 2.81 15.54
N GLU A 133 -4.75 2.26 16.29
CA GLU A 133 -4.94 1.81 17.68
C GLU A 133 -5.45 2.91 18.61
N GLU A 134 -4.99 4.15 18.41
CA GLU A 134 -5.36 5.32 19.22
C GLU A 134 -6.53 6.11 18.61
N SER A 135 -7.35 5.46 17.79
CA SER A 135 -8.43 6.15 17.08
C SER A 135 -9.46 6.76 18.01
N THR A 136 -9.93 7.94 17.61
CA THR A 136 -11.17 8.59 18.06
C THR A 136 -12.22 8.46 16.97
N PHE A 137 -13.50 8.42 17.35
CA PHE A 137 -14.59 8.20 16.40
C PHE A 137 -15.38 9.48 16.17
N PHE A 138 -15.77 9.71 14.92
CA PHE A 138 -16.61 10.83 14.53
C PHE A 138 -17.73 10.34 13.61
N VAL A 139 -18.92 10.90 13.76
CA VAL A 139 -20.01 10.70 12.80
C VAL A 139 -19.74 11.55 11.57
N GLN A 140 -19.93 10.97 10.40
CA GLN A 140 -20.00 11.64 9.11
C GLN A 140 -21.36 11.35 8.49
N ASP A 141 -21.78 12.13 7.50
CA ASP A 141 -23.07 11.92 6.84
C ASP A 141 -23.18 10.50 6.28
N SER A 142 -22.15 10.06 5.56
CA SER A 142 -22.06 8.75 4.90
C SER A 142 -21.57 7.60 5.79
N GLY A 143 -21.20 7.85 7.06
CA GLY A 143 -20.72 6.78 7.95
C GLY A 143 -19.90 7.27 9.14
N PHE A 144 -18.71 6.70 9.33
CA PHE A 144 -17.89 6.92 10.53
C PHE A 144 -16.44 7.19 10.16
N LEU A 145 -15.86 8.21 10.77
CA LEU A 145 -14.44 8.52 10.64
C LEU A 145 -13.69 8.05 11.89
N LEU A 146 -12.69 7.19 11.70
CA LEU A 146 -11.70 6.82 12.69
C LEU A 146 -10.47 7.70 12.47
N ARG A 147 -10.03 8.39 13.50
CA ARG A 147 -8.87 9.29 13.45
C ARG A 147 -7.88 8.96 14.56
N ALA A 148 -6.69 8.53 14.17
CA ALA A 148 -5.51 8.43 15.01
C ALA A 148 -4.53 9.59 14.72
N PRO A 149 -3.43 9.75 15.48
CA PRO A 149 -2.48 10.84 15.26
C PRO A 149 -1.87 10.88 13.85
N ASN A 150 -1.55 9.70 13.28
CA ASN A 150 -0.83 9.55 12.01
C ASN A 150 -1.57 8.64 11.00
N ALA A 151 -2.84 8.34 11.23
CA ALA A 151 -3.63 7.53 10.32
C ALA A 151 -5.12 7.82 10.48
N PHE A 152 -5.90 7.50 9.45
CA PHE A 152 -7.34 7.60 9.50
C PHE A 152 -8.02 6.56 8.59
N ALA A 153 -9.26 6.25 8.91
CA ALA A 153 -10.14 5.45 8.07
C ALA A 153 -11.55 6.04 8.03
N LEU A 154 -12.14 6.14 6.84
CA LEU A 154 -13.54 6.46 6.63
C LEU A 154 -14.29 5.17 6.33
N LEU A 155 -15.28 4.86 7.15
CA LEU A 155 -16.15 3.71 7.04
C LEU A 155 -17.51 4.14 6.51
N SER A 156 -18.13 3.32 5.67
CA SER A 156 -19.56 3.44 5.37
C SER A 156 -20.40 3.09 6.60
N ARG A 157 -21.70 3.39 6.57
CA ARG A 157 -22.64 2.96 7.62
C ARG A 157 -22.66 1.45 7.83
N GLN A 158 -22.37 0.69 6.80
CA GLN A 158 -22.28 -0.77 6.81
C GLN A 158 -20.90 -1.28 7.27
N GLY A 159 -19.94 -0.39 7.53
CA GLY A 159 -18.60 -0.78 7.99
C GLY A 159 -17.65 -1.23 6.87
N GLU A 160 -17.88 -0.79 5.63
CA GLU A 160 -16.90 -0.94 4.55
C GLU A 160 -15.88 0.19 4.67
N ILE A 161 -14.59 -0.15 4.57
CA ILE A 161 -13.53 0.86 4.53
C ILE A 161 -13.55 1.53 3.15
N VAL A 162 -14.01 2.78 3.10
CA VAL A 162 -14.09 3.57 1.87
C VAL A 162 -12.78 4.32 1.63
N VAL A 163 -12.16 4.81 2.70
CA VAL A 163 -10.84 5.46 2.66
C VAL A 163 -10.02 4.94 3.83
N GLN A 164 -8.75 4.63 3.58
CA GLN A 164 -7.77 4.36 4.64
C GLN A 164 -6.42 4.90 4.19
N ALA A 165 -5.79 5.70 5.04
CA ALA A 165 -4.46 6.23 4.77
C ALA A 165 -3.68 6.51 6.06
N GLU A 166 -2.36 6.42 5.95
CA GLU A 166 -1.46 7.11 6.87
C GLU A 166 -1.49 8.61 6.57
N GLY A 167 -1.26 9.43 7.58
CA GLY A 167 -1.23 10.88 7.44
C GLY A 167 -2.05 11.63 8.47
N ARG A 168 -2.12 12.94 8.28
CA ARG A 168 -2.75 13.86 9.22
C ARG A 168 -3.96 14.53 8.58
N ILE A 169 -5.13 14.33 9.20
CA ILE A 169 -6.33 15.08 8.82
C ILE A 169 -6.14 16.56 9.13
N VAL A 170 -6.36 17.40 8.13
CA VAL A 170 -6.30 18.87 8.20
C VAL A 170 -7.69 19.46 8.39
N GLU A 171 -8.70 18.90 7.71
CA GLU A 171 -10.08 19.39 7.72
C GLU A 171 -11.08 18.24 7.60
N THR A 172 -12.22 18.40 8.27
CA THR A 172 -13.34 17.46 8.26
C THR A 172 -14.66 18.20 8.12
N GLY A 173 -15.61 17.61 7.40
CA GLY A 173 -16.94 18.15 7.09
C GLY A 173 -17.44 17.49 5.81
N ASP A 174 -18.02 18.28 4.91
CA ASP A 174 -18.43 17.81 3.57
C ASP A 174 -17.25 17.24 2.75
N ILE A 175 -16.04 17.74 3.01
CA ILE A 175 -14.80 17.28 2.41
C ILE A 175 -13.86 16.85 3.53
N LEU A 176 -13.33 15.63 3.41
CA LEU A 176 -12.22 15.15 4.22
C LEU A 176 -10.92 15.58 3.54
N ARG A 177 -10.11 16.40 4.20
CA ARG A 177 -8.81 16.84 3.68
C ARG A 177 -7.70 16.33 4.58
N ALA A 178 -6.71 15.66 4.02
CA ALA A 178 -5.57 15.14 4.79
C ALA A 178 -4.24 15.30 4.06
N GLU A 179 -3.18 15.46 4.85
CA GLU A 179 -1.79 15.37 4.42
C GLU A 179 -1.34 13.91 4.50
N VAL A 180 -1.07 13.30 3.35
CA VAL A 180 -0.64 11.90 3.21
C VAL A 180 0.83 11.86 2.81
N PRO A 181 1.72 11.25 3.61
CA PRO A 181 3.12 11.12 3.25
C PRO A 181 3.29 10.06 2.14
N PHE A 182 4.22 10.33 1.22
CA PHE A 182 4.76 9.33 0.32
C PHE A 182 6.04 8.78 0.93
N HIS A 183 6.13 7.47 1.03
CA HIS A 183 7.34 6.77 1.46
C HIS A 183 8.34 6.65 0.31
N ASP A 184 8.57 7.76 -0.41
CA ASP A 184 9.58 7.85 -1.46
C ASP A 184 10.90 8.44 -0.93
N SER A 185 11.94 8.39 -1.76
CA SER A 185 13.26 8.91 -1.42
C SER A 185 13.31 10.45 -1.27
N ARG A 186 12.20 11.14 -1.53
CA ARG A 186 12.09 12.61 -1.57
C ARG A 186 11.25 13.16 -0.42
N GLY A 187 10.50 12.31 0.29
CA GLY A 187 9.64 12.69 1.40
C GLY A 187 8.51 13.60 0.95
N HIS A 188 7.90 13.29 -0.20
CA HIS A 188 6.74 14.05 -0.67
C HIS A 188 5.54 13.89 0.26
N THR A 189 4.68 14.90 0.29
CA THR A 189 3.39 14.85 0.99
C THR A 189 2.30 15.29 0.01
N ALA A 190 1.25 14.48 -0.19
CA ALA A 190 0.06 14.97 -0.88
C ALA A 190 -0.89 15.62 0.11
N LEU A 191 -1.51 16.72 -0.33
CA LEU A 191 -2.76 17.18 0.23
C LEU A 191 -3.91 16.56 -0.58
N CYS A 192 -4.56 15.56 -0.01
CA CYS A 192 -5.66 14.84 -0.62
C CYS A 192 -7.00 15.32 -0.06
N GLU A 193 -8.01 15.35 -0.92
CA GLU A 193 -9.38 15.71 -0.60
C GLU A 193 -10.33 14.61 -1.07
N TRP A 194 -11.15 14.13 -0.15
CA TRP A 194 -12.18 13.15 -0.43
C TRP A 194 -13.56 13.74 -0.17
N LYS A 195 -14.49 13.50 -1.10
CA LYS A 195 -15.92 13.80 -0.94
C LYS A 195 -16.69 12.50 -1.01
N ASN A 196 -17.42 12.17 0.06
CA ASN A 196 -18.12 10.88 0.20
C ASN A 196 -17.21 9.65 -0.02
N GLY A 197 -15.91 9.79 0.27
CA GLY A 197 -14.92 8.74 0.09
C GLY A 197 -14.31 8.65 -1.30
N GLU A 198 -14.79 9.40 -2.28
CA GLU A 198 -14.14 9.53 -3.58
C GLU A 198 -13.06 10.60 -3.53
N LEU A 199 -11.86 10.30 -4.04
CA LEU A 199 -10.79 11.29 -4.15
C LEU A 199 -11.16 12.29 -5.24
N VAL A 200 -11.37 13.55 -4.84
CA VAL A 200 -11.78 14.65 -5.75
C VAL A 200 -10.65 15.61 -6.08
N SER A 201 -9.62 15.67 -5.24
CA SER A 201 -8.43 16.48 -5.47
C SER A 201 -7.23 15.88 -4.75
N CYS A 202 -6.06 15.94 -5.37
CA CYS A 202 -4.80 15.55 -4.76
C CYS A 202 -3.73 16.50 -5.27
N THR A 203 -3.14 17.29 -4.37
CA THR A 203 -2.03 18.19 -4.70
C THR A 203 -0.77 17.70 -4.02
N LEU A 204 0.21 17.28 -4.82
CA LEU A 204 1.55 16.96 -4.33
C LEU A 204 2.24 18.23 -3.85
N ARG A 205 2.61 18.27 -2.58
CA ARG A 205 3.51 19.27 -2.00
C ARG A 205 4.88 18.63 -1.91
N THR A 206 5.77 19.06 -2.79
CA THR A 206 7.15 18.65 -2.73
C THR A 206 7.91 19.57 -1.79
N ALA A 207 8.63 18.99 -0.82
CA ALA A 207 9.54 19.78 0.03
C ALA A 207 10.79 20.26 -0.74
N ARG A 208 10.95 19.83 -2.00
CA ARG A 208 12.10 20.06 -2.90
C ARG A 208 11.59 20.30 -4.32
N ASP A 209 12.27 21.15 -5.09
CA ASP A 209 11.93 21.36 -6.51
C ASP A 209 12.05 20.05 -7.29
N PRO A 210 11.14 19.78 -8.25
CA PRO A 210 11.22 18.58 -9.07
C PRO A 210 12.50 18.60 -9.91
N VAL A 211 13.29 17.55 -9.79
CA VAL A 211 14.45 17.27 -10.66
C VAL A 211 13.98 16.39 -11.82
N PRO A 212 14.74 16.26 -12.93
CA PRO A 212 14.36 15.38 -14.03
C PRO A 212 13.94 13.96 -13.58
N ALA A 213 14.59 13.43 -12.53
CA ALA A 213 14.28 12.14 -11.90
C ALA A 213 12.89 12.03 -11.26
N THR A 214 12.23 13.15 -10.90
CA THR A 214 10.90 13.16 -10.25
C THR A 214 9.77 13.55 -11.20
N PHE A 215 10.09 14.04 -12.41
CA PHE A 215 9.07 14.39 -13.41
C PHE A 215 8.32 13.16 -13.93
N ALA A 216 9.03 12.05 -14.13
CA ALA A 216 8.43 10.78 -14.47
C ALA A 216 7.42 10.34 -13.40
N LEU A 217 7.82 10.38 -12.12
CA LEU A 217 6.96 9.98 -11.00
C LEU A 217 5.67 10.82 -10.97
N ALA A 218 5.79 12.16 -11.03
CA ALA A 218 4.64 13.05 -11.01
C ALA A 218 3.67 12.80 -12.19
N PHE A 219 4.21 12.46 -13.38
CA PHE A 219 3.40 12.04 -14.51
C PHE A 219 2.60 10.75 -14.22
N PHE A 220 3.26 9.67 -13.79
CA PHE A 220 2.57 8.40 -13.53
C PHE A 220 1.58 8.48 -12.37
N GLU A 221 1.90 9.24 -11.32
CA GLU A 221 0.95 9.49 -10.23
C GLU A 221 -0.26 10.29 -10.72
N SER A 222 -0.07 11.28 -11.59
CA SER A 222 -1.19 12.02 -12.19
C SER A 222 -2.10 11.10 -13.01
N VAL A 223 -1.51 10.20 -13.81
CA VAL A 223 -2.27 9.19 -14.57
C VAL A 223 -3.02 8.23 -13.63
N LEU A 224 -2.36 7.74 -12.58
CA LEU A 224 -2.96 6.84 -11.58
C LEU A 224 -4.18 7.47 -10.90
N LEU A 225 -4.07 8.75 -10.55
CA LEU A 225 -5.11 9.52 -9.87
C LEU A 225 -6.17 10.08 -10.83
N GLY A 226 -6.01 9.88 -12.14
CA GLY A 226 -6.93 10.39 -13.17
C GLY A 226 -6.90 11.92 -13.32
N LEU A 227 -5.80 12.56 -12.94
CA LEU A 227 -5.58 14.01 -13.05
C LEU A 227 -5.08 14.38 -14.45
N ASP A 228 -5.13 15.68 -14.78
CA ASP A 228 -4.54 16.21 -16.02
C ASP A 228 -3.00 16.05 -16.00
N ALA A 229 -2.49 15.14 -16.83
CA ALA A 229 -1.07 14.83 -16.95
C ALA A 229 -0.37 15.62 -18.07
N SER A 230 -1.10 16.39 -18.88
CA SER A 230 -0.53 17.18 -19.99
C SER A 230 0.56 18.18 -19.58
N PRO A 231 0.57 18.78 -18.37
CA PRO A 231 1.67 19.64 -17.94
C PRO A 231 3.05 18.95 -17.90
N PHE A 232 3.08 17.62 -17.76
CA PHE A 232 4.31 16.83 -17.68
C PHE A 232 4.78 16.30 -19.03
N LEU A 233 3.97 16.45 -20.08
CA LEU A 233 4.22 15.88 -21.41
C LEU A 233 4.79 16.91 -22.38
N SER A 234 5.69 16.44 -23.26
CA SER A 234 6.10 17.19 -24.43
C SER A 234 4.90 17.35 -25.40
N PRO A 235 4.86 18.40 -26.26
CA PRO A 235 3.73 18.66 -27.14
C PRO A 235 3.39 17.54 -28.16
N GLY A 236 4.24 16.52 -28.29
CA GLY A 236 4.03 15.38 -29.19
C GLY A 236 3.39 14.16 -28.53
N LEU A 237 3.12 14.21 -27.22
CA LEU A 237 2.50 13.12 -26.47
C LEU A 237 1.09 13.52 -26.00
N GLU A 238 0.13 12.64 -26.28
CA GLU A 238 -1.26 12.81 -25.87
C GLU A 238 -1.52 12.04 -24.57
N ALA A 239 -1.98 12.74 -23.53
CA ALA A 239 -2.17 12.17 -22.20
C ALA A 239 -3.18 10.99 -22.18
N ASP A 240 -4.29 11.13 -22.92
CA ASP A 240 -5.32 10.09 -22.99
C ASP A 240 -4.82 8.82 -23.68
N ALA A 241 -4.05 8.96 -24.77
CA ALA A 241 -3.45 7.83 -25.47
C ALA A 241 -2.41 7.11 -24.60
N LEU A 242 -1.63 7.87 -23.82
CA LEU A 242 -0.68 7.28 -22.87
C LEU A 242 -1.39 6.56 -21.73
N ARG A 243 -2.49 7.10 -21.21
CA ARG A 243 -3.30 6.42 -20.19
C ARG A 243 -3.84 5.08 -20.70
N GLU A 244 -4.34 5.05 -21.93
CA GLU A 244 -4.78 3.80 -22.57
C GLU A 244 -3.61 2.81 -22.75
N TYR A 245 -2.46 3.30 -23.18
CA TYR A 245 -1.25 2.50 -23.36
C TYR A 245 -0.72 1.89 -22.05
N LEU A 246 -0.74 2.65 -20.96
CA LEU A 246 -0.28 2.20 -19.64
C LEU A 246 -1.31 1.28 -18.97
N GLY A 247 -2.60 1.48 -19.22
CA GLY A 247 -3.68 0.69 -18.65
C GLY A 247 -3.86 0.88 -17.13
N ASP A 248 -4.59 -0.04 -16.49
CA ASP A 248 -5.08 0.10 -15.11
C ASP A 248 -4.07 -0.38 -14.05
N PHE A 249 -2.92 0.29 -13.96
CA PHE A 249 -1.98 0.07 -12.86
C PHE A 249 -2.51 0.65 -11.54
N ARG A 250 -2.01 0.12 -10.41
CA ARG A 250 -2.48 0.45 -9.04
C ARG A 250 -1.46 1.18 -8.19
N SER A 251 -0.19 1.14 -8.58
CA SER A 251 0.89 1.80 -7.86
C SER A 251 2.08 2.03 -8.79
N VAL A 252 2.90 3.01 -8.41
CA VAL A 252 4.16 3.38 -9.06
C VAL A 252 5.30 3.03 -8.12
N VAL A 253 6.31 2.33 -8.63
CA VAL A 253 7.50 1.89 -7.90
C VAL A 253 8.71 2.57 -8.51
N LEU A 254 9.48 3.26 -7.67
CA LEU A 254 10.76 3.83 -8.08
C LEU A 254 11.82 2.73 -8.18
N THR A 255 12.75 2.90 -9.11
CA THR A 255 13.93 2.02 -9.22
C THR A 255 15.19 2.82 -8.91
N GLU A 256 16.32 2.12 -8.75
CA GLU A 256 17.63 2.78 -8.59
C GLU A 256 18.03 3.63 -9.81
N GLU A 257 17.50 3.29 -10.99
CA GLU A 257 17.67 4.04 -12.21
C GLU A 257 16.63 5.17 -12.29
N GLU A 258 17.08 6.43 -12.25
CA GLU A 258 16.19 7.60 -12.28
C GLU A 258 15.30 7.68 -13.52
N SER A 259 15.74 7.09 -14.63
CA SER A 259 14.98 7.00 -15.88
C SER A 259 14.08 5.77 -15.97
N ARG A 260 13.96 4.97 -14.91
CA ARG A 260 13.18 3.73 -14.92
C ARG A 260 12.16 3.71 -13.79
N VAL A 261 10.95 3.31 -14.15
CA VAL A 261 9.79 3.24 -13.25
C VAL A 261 9.14 1.87 -13.37
N GLY A 262 8.69 1.32 -12.24
CA GLY A 262 7.85 0.13 -12.18
C GLY A 262 6.39 0.52 -12.03
N LEU A 263 5.50 -0.10 -12.79
CA LEU A 263 4.05 0.02 -12.64
C LEU A 263 3.49 -1.32 -12.17
N VAL A 264 2.65 -1.29 -11.12
CA VAL A 264 2.10 -2.48 -10.46
C VAL A 264 0.70 -2.77 -10.99
N TYR A 265 0.51 -3.95 -11.57
CA TYR A 265 -0.76 -4.39 -12.15
C TYR A 265 -1.38 -5.52 -11.31
N PRO A 266 -2.68 -5.44 -10.98
CA PRO A 266 -3.35 -6.52 -10.27
C PRO A 266 -3.51 -7.73 -11.19
N ARG A 267 -3.13 -8.90 -10.68
CA ARG A 267 -3.32 -10.18 -11.38
C ARG A 267 -4.36 -11.04 -10.69
N ARG A 268 -4.23 -11.18 -9.37
CA ARG A 268 -5.16 -11.87 -8.46
C ARG A 268 -5.12 -11.21 -7.09
N GLU A 269 -5.98 -11.66 -6.19
CA GLU A 269 -5.88 -11.29 -4.78
C GLU A 269 -4.46 -11.55 -4.26
N ARG A 270 -3.80 -10.51 -3.70
CA ARG A 270 -2.42 -10.54 -3.20
C ARG A 270 -1.33 -10.87 -4.23
N VAL A 271 -1.63 -10.92 -5.52
CA VAL A 271 -0.65 -11.21 -6.59
C VAL A 271 -0.68 -10.14 -7.65
N PHE A 272 0.47 -9.54 -7.91
CA PHE A 272 0.65 -8.42 -8.81
C PHE A 272 1.78 -8.71 -9.80
N ASP A 273 1.70 -8.12 -10.99
CA ASP A 273 2.81 -8.07 -11.94
C ASP A 273 3.40 -6.65 -11.92
N VAL A 274 4.72 -6.53 -11.83
CA VAL A 274 5.44 -5.25 -11.96
C VAL A 274 6.01 -5.17 -13.36
N ARG A 275 5.61 -4.15 -14.13
CA ARG A 275 6.16 -3.88 -15.46
C ARG A 275 7.04 -2.65 -15.40
N TYR A 276 8.24 -2.74 -15.93
CA TYR A 276 9.15 -1.60 -15.93
C TYR A 276 9.05 -0.82 -17.24
N PHE A 277 9.26 0.48 -17.14
CA PHE A 277 9.30 1.39 -18.27
C PHE A 277 10.51 2.31 -18.12
N SER A 278 11.21 2.54 -19.22
CA SER A 278 12.20 3.61 -19.35
C SER A 278 11.50 4.88 -19.80
N VAL A 279 11.87 6.01 -19.20
CA VAL A 279 11.28 7.32 -19.42
C VAL A 279 12.35 8.23 -19.96
N GLU A 280 12.09 8.83 -21.11
CA GLU A 280 12.95 9.84 -21.71
C GLU A 280 12.35 11.23 -21.46
N THR A 281 13.20 12.19 -21.13
CA THR A 281 12.79 13.57 -20.87
C THR A 281 13.54 14.54 -21.78
N ASP A 282 12.82 15.52 -22.33
CA ASP A 282 13.38 16.66 -23.05
C ASP A 282 12.84 17.97 -22.46
N GLY A 283 13.73 18.93 -22.18
CA GLY A 283 13.36 20.20 -21.55
C GLY A 283 12.63 20.06 -20.19
N GLY A 284 12.86 18.96 -19.47
CA GLY A 284 12.18 18.65 -18.22
C GLY A 284 10.77 18.09 -18.39
N ARG A 285 10.37 17.67 -19.60
CA ARG A 285 9.08 17.03 -19.86
C ARG A 285 9.27 15.62 -20.39
N VAL A 286 8.35 14.71 -20.07
CA VAL A 286 8.35 13.35 -20.61
C VAL A 286 8.10 13.45 -22.12
N CYS A 287 9.00 12.88 -22.92
CA CYS A 287 8.89 12.85 -24.37
C CYS A 287 8.77 11.43 -24.93
N ASN A 288 9.07 10.40 -24.14
CA ASN A 288 8.91 9.01 -24.54
C ASN A 288 8.80 8.08 -23.32
N ILE A 289 8.08 6.96 -23.49
CA ILE A 289 7.91 5.90 -22.48
C ILE A 289 8.03 4.55 -23.17
N ILE A 290 9.04 3.78 -22.82
CA ILE A 290 9.40 2.53 -23.51
C ILE A 290 9.35 1.39 -22.50
N PRO A 291 8.74 0.22 -22.80
CA PRO A 291 8.82 -0.94 -21.93
C PRO A 291 10.27 -1.35 -21.69
N ALA A 292 10.64 -1.52 -20.41
CA ALA A 292 11.96 -1.97 -19.99
C ALA A 292 11.89 -3.42 -19.50
N GLY A 293 12.81 -4.24 -19.99
CA GLY A 293 13.01 -5.63 -19.55
C GLY A 293 13.93 -5.77 -18.36
#